data_AF-A0AAV5JM82-F1
#
_entry.id   AF-A0AAV5JM82-F1
#
_cell.length_a   1.000
_cell.length_b   1.000
_cell.length_c   1.000
_cell.angle_alpha   90.00
_cell.angle_beta   90.00
_cell.angle_gamma   90.00
#
_symmetry.space_group_name_H-M   'P 1'
#
loop_
_entity.id
_entity.type
_entity.pdbx_description
1 polymer ?
#
loop_
_entity_poly.entity_id
_entity_poly.type
_entity_poly.pdbx_seq_one_letter_code
_entity_poly.pdbx_strand_id
1 'polypeptide(L)'
;MAEADHTTPPSGQLAATTLSDAVEKHKFSDRVLIRSIVCRPDGGEGLSGQRVRAGGWVKTGREQGKGTFAFLELNDGSCAANLQVIVDAGVADLSPLVATGTCVVVDGILKVPPEGTKQRIELRVEKVIHAGPVDPAKYPLPKTRLTLEFLRDHLHLRSRTNTISAVARIRNALAFATHSFFQENGFLYVHTPIVTTSDCEGAGEMFQVTTLISEAEKLEKDLISNPPPSEADIEAATVFASEKGEAVKNLKLAKASKNDISAAVAELNKAKENLSKLVDRSKLKPGIPQKDGKIDYSQDFFARQAFLTVSGQLQVETYACAVSNVYTFGPTFRAEHSHTSRHLAEFWMVEPEIAFADLQNLGDGAAS
;
A
#
# COMPACT_ATOMS: atom_id res chain seq x y z
N MET A 1 51.35 -6.34 50.17
CA MET A 1 50.80 -5.16 49.47
C MET A 1 50.87 -5.45 47.98
N ALA A 2 49.81 -5.53 47.20
CA ALA A 2 48.39 -5.31 47.41
C ALA A 2 47.64 -6.15 46.35
N GLU A 3 46.54 -6.79 46.74
CA GLU A 3 45.60 -7.42 45.79
C GLU A 3 44.80 -6.31 45.10
N ALA A 4 44.74 -6.36 43.77
CA ALA A 4 43.91 -5.46 42.97
C ALA A 4 42.49 -6.04 42.89
N ASP A 5 41.56 -5.35 43.55
CA ASP A 5 40.13 -5.65 43.55
C ASP A 5 39.52 -5.32 42.18
N HIS A 6 39.08 -6.35 41.46
CA HIS A 6 38.33 -6.20 40.21
C HIS A 6 36.83 -6.07 40.52
N THR A 7 36.42 -4.90 41.00
CA THR A 7 35.00 -4.55 41.02
C THR A 7 34.55 -4.14 39.62
N THR A 8 34.04 -5.12 38.86
CA THR A 8 33.28 -4.86 37.63
C THR A 8 32.07 -3.97 37.99
N PRO A 9 31.80 -2.86 37.27
CA PRO A 9 30.64 -2.02 37.56
C PRO A 9 29.35 -2.84 37.42
N PRO A 10 28.32 -2.62 38.27
CA PRO A 10 27.14 -3.47 38.30
C PRO A 10 26.18 -3.05 37.18
N SER A 11 26.58 -3.28 35.94
CA SER A 11 25.81 -2.98 34.73
C SER A 11 24.41 -3.63 34.76
N GLY A 12 24.28 -4.81 35.38
CA GLY A 12 23.00 -5.46 35.62
C GLY A 12 22.11 -4.73 36.64
N GLN A 13 22.68 -4.08 37.66
CA GLN A 13 21.91 -3.32 38.66
C GLN A 13 21.47 -1.94 38.11
N LEU A 14 22.29 -1.33 37.25
CA LEU A 14 21.96 -0.08 36.55
C LEU A 14 20.82 -0.25 35.53
N ALA A 15 20.78 -1.37 34.80
CA ALA A 15 19.69 -1.68 33.88
C ALA A 15 18.35 -1.97 34.59
N ALA A 16 18.40 -2.46 35.83
CA ALA A 16 17.21 -2.72 36.65
C ALA A 16 16.60 -1.44 37.24
N THR A 17 17.38 -0.36 37.42
CA THR A 17 16.93 0.85 38.14
C THR A 17 15.92 1.69 37.37
N THR A 18 15.71 1.44 36.08
CA THR A 18 14.78 2.18 35.21
C THR A 18 13.62 1.34 34.69
N LEU A 19 13.49 0.09 35.13
CA LEU A 19 12.40 -0.78 34.69
C LEU A 19 11.12 -0.40 35.44
N SER A 20 10.12 0.11 34.71
CA SER A 20 8.76 0.21 35.22
C SER A 20 8.22 -1.19 35.49
N ASP A 21 7.65 -1.40 36.67
CA ASP A 21 6.97 -2.65 37.04
C ASP A 21 5.58 -2.75 36.39
N ALA A 22 5.09 -1.68 35.76
CA ALA A 22 3.77 -1.64 35.15
C ALA A 22 3.80 -2.02 33.67
N VAL A 23 2.79 -2.80 33.26
CA VAL A 23 2.57 -3.11 31.85
C VAL A 23 1.88 -1.93 31.16
N GLU A 24 2.52 -1.36 30.15
CA GLU A 24 1.93 -0.29 29.36
C GLU A 24 1.06 -0.82 28.22
N LYS A 25 -0.19 -0.35 28.17
CA LYS A 25 -1.08 -0.60 27.04
C LYS A 25 -0.62 0.19 25.82
N HIS A 26 -0.83 -0.38 24.65
CA HIS A 26 -0.54 0.31 23.41
C HIS A 26 -1.47 1.52 23.22
N LYS A 27 -0.92 2.66 22.77
CA LYS A 27 -1.67 3.91 22.58
C LYS A 27 -2.94 3.75 21.71
N PHE A 28 -2.89 2.86 20.73
CA PHE A 28 -3.96 2.68 19.74
C PHE A 28 -4.75 1.37 19.93
N SER A 29 -4.54 0.63 21.01
CA SER A 29 -5.33 -0.57 21.31
C SER A 29 -5.24 -0.96 22.78
N ASP A 30 -6.30 -1.55 23.34
CA ASP A 30 -6.31 -2.10 24.71
C ASP A 30 -5.35 -3.29 24.95
N ARG A 31 -4.56 -3.67 23.95
CA ARG A 31 -3.57 -4.73 24.03
C ARG A 31 -2.23 -4.22 24.54
N VAL A 32 -1.52 -5.12 25.18
CA VAL A 32 -0.09 -5.01 25.48
C VAL A 32 0.66 -5.64 24.33
N LEU A 33 1.63 -4.91 23.77
CA LEU A 33 2.47 -5.45 22.69
C LEU A 33 3.43 -6.49 23.26
N ILE A 34 3.63 -7.59 22.56
CA ILE A 34 4.52 -8.67 23.02
C ILE A 34 5.94 -8.14 23.23
N ARG A 35 6.43 -7.24 22.36
CA ARG A 35 7.75 -6.61 22.52
C ARG A 35 7.96 -5.94 23.88
N SER A 36 6.94 -5.32 24.48
CA SER A 36 7.09 -4.61 25.76
C SER A 36 7.15 -5.58 26.95
N ILE A 37 6.84 -6.86 26.73
CA ILE A 37 6.98 -7.93 27.71
C ILE A 37 8.32 -8.63 27.51
N VAL A 38 8.52 -9.24 26.33
CA VAL A 38 9.61 -10.23 26.13
C VAL A 38 10.95 -9.61 25.73
N CYS A 39 10.97 -8.36 25.25
CA CYS A 39 12.21 -7.68 24.88
C CYS A 39 12.77 -6.79 26.01
N ARG A 40 12.19 -6.85 27.21
CA ARG A 40 12.78 -6.20 28.38
C ARG A 40 14.13 -6.84 28.74
N PRO A 41 15.05 -6.10 29.37
CA PRO A 41 16.32 -6.65 29.87
C PRO A 41 16.16 -7.86 30.80
N ASP A 42 15.09 -7.87 31.62
CA ASP A 42 14.72 -8.97 32.52
C ASP A 42 13.92 -10.09 31.81
N GLY A 43 13.70 -10.00 30.50
CA GLY A 43 12.86 -10.92 29.74
C GLY A 43 11.38 -10.93 30.14
N GLY A 44 10.94 -9.91 30.89
CA GLY A 44 9.56 -9.77 31.38
C GLY A 44 9.31 -10.32 32.78
N GLU A 45 10.33 -10.86 33.47
CA GLU A 45 10.19 -11.44 34.81
C GLU A 45 9.59 -10.47 35.83
N GLY A 46 10.00 -9.18 35.79
CA GLY A 46 9.46 -8.14 36.67
C GLY A 46 7.98 -7.82 36.45
N LEU A 47 7.38 -8.30 35.36
CA LEU A 47 5.95 -8.14 35.07
C LEU A 47 5.11 -9.32 35.59
N SER A 48 5.72 -10.29 36.28
CA SER A 48 4.99 -11.42 36.88
C SER A 48 3.88 -10.94 37.83
N GLY A 49 2.72 -11.56 37.76
CA GLY A 49 1.51 -11.18 38.49
C GLY A 49 0.66 -10.11 37.81
N GLN A 50 1.17 -9.42 36.80
CA GLN A 50 0.41 -8.41 36.05
C GLN A 50 -0.66 -9.08 35.16
N ARG A 51 -1.85 -8.49 35.15
CA ARG A 51 -2.94 -8.87 34.24
C ARG A 51 -2.80 -8.13 32.92
N VAL A 52 -2.78 -8.86 31.81
CA VAL A 52 -2.57 -8.29 30.47
C VAL A 52 -3.58 -8.83 29.47
N ARG A 53 -3.88 -8.00 28.46
CA ARG A 53 -4.53 -8.42 27.23
C ARG A 53 -3.48 -8.50 26.13
N ALA A 54 -3.22 -9.68 25.61
CA ALA A 54 -2.34 -9.89 24.46
C ALA A 54 -3.14 -10.41 23.27
N GLY A 55 -2.71 -10.13 22.05
CA GLY A 55 -3.38 -10.69 20.88
C GLY A 55 -2.46 -10.74 19.69
N GLY A 56 -2.58 -11.79 18.88
CA GLY A 56 -1.69 -12.05 17.76
C GLY A 56 -2.05 -13.34 17.05
N TRP A 57 -1.09 -13.87 16.30
CA TRP A 57 -1.24 -15.10 15.55
C TRP A 57 -0.40 -16.22 16.15
N VAL A 58 -0.99 -17.39 16.27
CA VAL A 58 -0.32 -18.59 16.77
C VAL A 58 0.73 -19.03 15.75
N LYS A 59 1.99 -19.02 16.16
CA LYS A 59 3.12 -19.51 15.35
C LYS A 59 3.23 -21.02 15.47
N THR A 60 3.19 -21.49 16.71
CA THR A 60 3.21 -22.91 17.06
C THR A 60 2.20 -23.16 18.17
N GLY A 61 1.26 -24.08 17.95
CA GLY A 61 0.36 -24.57 18.99
C GLY A 61 0.51 -26.08 19.18
N ARG A 62 0.35 -26.54 20.43
CA ARG A 62 0.25 -27.96 20.78
C ARG A 62 -0.60 -28.16 22.04
N GLU A 63 -1.38 -29.23 22.07
CA GLU A 63 -2.01 -29.72 23.30
C GLU A 63 -1.01 -30.52 24.13
N GLN A 64 -1.10 -30.44 25.45
CA GLN A 64 -0.25 -31.17 26.39
C GLN A 64 -1.06 -31.65 27.59
N GLY A 65 -0.44 -32.51 28.41
CA GLY A 65 -1.10 -33.06 29.61
C GLY A 65 -2.32 -33.91 29.28
N LYS A 66 -2.30 -34.63 28.15
CA LYS A 66 -3.45 -35.40 27.62
C LYS A 66 -4.68 -34.53 27.32
N GLY A 67 -4.47 -33.31 26.79
CA GLY A 67 -5.54 -32.39 26.40
C GLY A 67 -6.07 -31.54 27.55
N THR A 68 -5.33 -31.44 28.66
CA THR A 68 -5.73 -30.60 29.81
C THR A 68 -5.39 -29.13 29.59
N PHE A 69 -4.39 -28.82 28.77
CA PHE A 69 -4.01 -27.46 28.40
C PHE A 69 -3.27 -27.43 27.06
N ALA A 70 -3.22 -26.26 26.43
CA ALA A 70 -2.49 -26.01 25.20
C ALA A 70 -1.39 -24.97 25.41
N PHE A 71 -0.23 -25.21 24.81
CA PHE A 71 0.83 -24.23 24.64
C PHE A 71 0.69 -23.56 23.29
N LEU A 72 0.61 -22.24 23.28
CA LEU A 72 0.61 -21.40 22.10
C LEU A 72 1.83 -20.47 22.14
N GLU A 73 2.64 -20.48 21.09
CA GLU A 73 3.61 -19.43 20.81
C GLU A 73 2.89 -18.32 20.04
N LEU A 74 2.54 -17.24 20.74
CA LEU A 74 1.83 -16.11 20.17
C LEU A 74 2.82 -15.06 19.66
N ASN A 75 2.59 -14.53 18.45
CA ASN A 75 3.35 -13.41 17.90
C ASN A 75 2.40 -12.36 17.35
N ASP A 76 2.66 -11.09 17.65
CA ASP A 76 1.85 -9.94 17.22
C ASP A 76 2.55 -9.08 16.16
N GLY A 77 3.75 -9.50 15.71
CA GLY A 77 4.60 -8.79 14.75
C GLY A 77 5.48 -7.69 15.35
N SER A 78 5.27 -7.31 16.62
CA SER A 78 5.96 -6.18 17.26
C SER A 78 7.46 -6.44 17.50
N CYS A 79 7.86 -7.71 17.60
CA CYS A 79 9.24 -8.18 17.70
C CYS A 79 9.42 -9.56 17.05
N ALA A 80 10.67 -10.04 17.00
CA ALA A 80 10.98 -11.39 16.51
C ALA A 80 10.62 -12.50 17.52
N ALA A 81 10.63 -12.19 18.81
CA ALA A 81 10.32 -13.15 19.87
C ALA A 81 8.81 -13.42 20.00
N ASN A 82 8.48 -14.61 20.51
CA ASN A 82 7.10 -15.04 20.76
C ASN A 82 6.81 -15.00 22.26
N LEU A 83 5.56 -14.72 22.63
CA LEU A 83 5.07 -14.91 24.00
C LEU A 83 4.52 -16.33 24.15
N GLN A 84 4.98 -17.06 25.16
CA GLN A 84 4.34 -18.33 25.52
C GLN A 84 3.02 -18.06 26.21
N VAL A 85 1.95 -18.64 25.68
CA VAL A 85 0.58 -18.51 26.17
C VAL A 85 0.07 -19.91 26.50
N ILE A 86 -0.53 -20.07 27.67
CA ILE A 86 -1.07 -21.34 28.13
C ILE A 86 -2.57 -21.20 28.36
N VAL A 87 -3.33 -22.05 27.67
CA VAL A 87 -4.79 -22.09 27.75
C VAL A 87 -5.19 -23.43 28.34
N ASP A 88 -5.84 -23.42 29.51
CA ASP A 88 -6.40 -24.62 30.11
C ASP A 88 -7.71 -25.02 29.43
N ALA A 89 -8.00 -26.32 29.34
CA ALA A 89 -9.23 -26.85 28.71
C ALA A 89 -10.51 -26.38 29.43
N GLY A 90 -10.41 -25.96 30.70
CA GLY A 90 -11.51 -25.34 31.44
C GLY A 90 -11.85 -23.91 30.99
N VAL A 91 -10.96 -23.25 30.24
CA VAL A 91 -11.14 -21.87 29.75
C VAL A 91 -11.78 -21.86 28.36
N ALA A 92 -11.35 -22.75 27.46
CA ALA A 92 -11.89 -22.88 26.11
C ALA A 92 -11.54 -24.23 25.46
N ASP A 93 -12.22 -24.54 24.35
CA ASP A 93 -11.84 -25.64 23.47
C ASP A 93 -10.46 -25.38 22.84
N LEU A 94 -9.55 -26.35 22.99
CA LEU A 94 -8.13 -26.20 22.67
C LEU A 94 -7.82 -26.50 21.21
N SER A 95 -8.51 -27.48 20.62
CA SER A 95 -8.22 -27.99 19.28
C SER A 95 -8.27 -26.89 18.20
N PRO A 96 -9.25 -25.95 18.20
CA PRO A 96 -9.28 -24.86 17.24
C PRO A 96 -8.16 -23.82 17.43
N LEU A 97 -7.58 -23.74 18.63
CA LEU A 97 -6.60 -22.70 18.99
C LEU A 97 -5.18 -23.05 18.57
N VAL A 98 -4.84 -24.34 18.45
CA VAL A 98 -3.46 -24.79 18.23
C VAL A 98 -2.98 -24.72 16.77
N ALA A 99 -3.88 -24.46 15.83
CA ALA A 99 -3.55 -24.34 14.42
C ALA A 99 -2.63 -23.12 14.16
N THR A 100 -1.59 -23.31 13.36
CA THR A 100 -0.70 -22.20 12.96
C THR A 100 -1.47 -21.19 12.14
N GLY A 101 -1.27 -19.91 12.44
CA GLY A 101 -1.96 -18.81 11.80
C GLY A 101 -3.28 -18.44 12.45
N THR A 102 -3.77 -19.21 13.43
CA THR A 102 -4.97 -18.87 14.20
C THR A 102 -4.77 -17.54 14.91
N CYS A 103 -5.75 -16.65 14.78
CA CYS A 103 -5.75 -15.34 15.43
C CYS A 103 -6.51 -15.43 16.75
N VAL A 104 -5.84 -15.04 17.85
CA VAL A 104 -6.43 -15.03 19.19
C VAL A 104 -6.19 -13.71 19.89
N VAL A 105 -7.14 -13.33 20.75
CA VAL A 105 -6.96 -12.30 21.77
C VAL A 105 -7.20 -12.96 23.11
N VAL A 106 -6.25 -12.81 24.03
CA VAL A 106 -6.25 -13.47 25.33
C VAL A 106 -6.10 -12.44 26.44
N ASP A 107 -6.92 -12.59 27.48
CA ASP A 107 -6.74 -11.93 28.77
C ASP A 107 -6.18 -12.94 29.75
N GLY A 108 -5.14 -12.57 30.50
CA GLY A 108 -4.50 -13.50 31.43
C GLY A 108 -3.52 -12.82 32.38
N ILE A 109 -2.86 -13.64 33.19
CA ILE A 109 -1.85 -13.21 34.17
C ILE A 109 -0.48 -13.70 33.72
N LEU A 110 0.49 -12.78 33.68
CA LEU A 110 1.90 -13.11 33.44
C LEU A 110 2.47 -13.88 34.64
N LYS A 111 3.19 -14.96 34.39
CA LYS A 111 3.85 -15.77 35.43
C LYS A 111 5.25 -16.16 34.99
N VAL A 112 6.15 -16.26 35.96
CA VAL A 112 7.45 -16.91 35.76
C VAL A 112 7.21 -18.43 35.66
N PRO A 113 7.68 -19.09 34.60
CA PRO A 113 7.56 -20.53 34.46
C PRO A 113 8.44 -21.29 35.47
N PRO A 114 8.21 -22.60 35.70
CA PRO A 114 9.04 -23.39 36.61
C PRO A 114 10.53 -23.40 36.23
N GLU A 115 11.40 -23.62 37.21
CA GLU A 115 12.86 -23.75 37.01
C GLU A 115 13.19 -24.80 35.93
N GLY A 116 14.16 -24.47 35.07
CA GLY A 116 14.60 -25.32 33.96
C GLY A 116 13.84 -25.08 32.64
N THR A 117 12.86 -24.18 32.62
CA THR A 117 12.17 -23.77 31.39
C THR A 117 13.00 -22.70 30.64
N LYS A 118 13.06 -22.75 29.29
CA LYS A 118 13.81 -21.77 28.49
C LYS A 118 13.16 -20.38 28.45
N GLN A 119 11.84 -20.32 28.58
CA GLN A 119 11.10 -19.06 28.61
C GLN A 119 11.27 -18.40 29.99
N ARG A 120 11.37 -17.07 30.02
CA ARG A 120 11.47 -16.29 31.26
C ARG A 120 10.12 -15.84 31.81
N ILE A 121 9.12 -15.74 30.94
CA ILE A 121 7.76 -15.35 31.28
C ILE A 121 6.77 -16.08 30.37
N GLU A 122 5.60 -16.40 30.91
CA GLU A 122 4.47 -16.98 30.20
C GLU A 122 3.15 -16.33 30.61
N LEU A 123 2.14 -16.38 29.74
CA LEU A 123 0.81 -15.86 30.00
C LEU A 123 -0.16 -17.00 30.29
N ARG A 124 -0.69 -17.06 31.52
CA ARG A 124 -1.77 -17.99 31.89
C ARG A 124 -3.11 -17.35 31.56
N VAL A 125 -3.83 -17.95 30.62
CA VAL A 125 -5.05 -17.36 30.05
C VAL A 125 -6.24 -17.58 30.97
N GLU A 126 -6.99 -16.52 31.21
CA GLU A 126 -8.27 -16.54 31.94
C GLU A 126 -9.46 -16.38 30.99
N LYS A 127 -9.25 -15.73 29.84
CA LYS A 127 -10.26 -15.55 28.79
C LYS A 127 -9.60 -15.55 27.43
N VAL A 128 -10.20 -16.25 26.47
CA VAL A 128 -9.76 -16.26 25.07
C VAL A 128 -10.89 -15.86 24.14
N ILE A 129 -10.55 -15.08 23.13
CA ILE A 129 -11.39 -14.76 21.98
C ILE A 129 -10.71 -15.37 20.76
N HIS A 130 -11.39 -16.34 20.14
CA HIS A 130 -10.96 -16.93 18.89
C HIS A 130 -11.37 -15.99 17.73
N ALA A 131 -10.51 -15.04 17.41
CA ALA A 131 -10.82 -13.93 16.51
C ALA A 131 -10.75 -14.30 15.02
N GLY A 132 -9.94 -15.30 14.67
CA GLY A 132 -9.76 -15.73 13.28
C GLY A 132 -9.35 -17.20 13.21
N PRO A 133 -10.30 -18.12 12.98
CA PRO A 133 -10.01 -19.54 12.83
C PRO A 133 -9.26 -19.81 11.53
N VAL A 134 -8.45 -20.87 11.55
CA VAL A 134 -7.69 -21.34 10.40
C VAL A 134 -8.01 -22.80 10.14
N ASP A 135 -8.28 -23.12 8.87
CA ASP A 135 -8.31 -24.49 8.37
C ASP A 135 -6.85 -24.93 8.09
N PRO A 136 -6.28 -25.86 8.88
CA PRO A 136 -4.90 -26.28 8.71
C PRO A 136 -4.62 -26.92 7.35
N ALA A 137 -5.63 -27.51 6.71
CA ALA A 137 -5.48 -28.16 5.40
C ALA A 137 -5.35 -27.15 4.26
N LYS A 138 -5.85 -25.91 4.46
CA LYS A 138 -5.82 -24.84 3.45
C LYS A 138 -4.79 -23.76 3.74
N TYR A 139 -4.16 -23.79 4.92
CA TYR A 139 -3.22 -22.75 5.32
C TYR A 139 -1.87 -22.91 4.59
N PRO A 140 -1.45 -21.94 3.76
CA PRO A 140 -0.34 -22.13 2.83
C PRO A 140 1.05 -21.98 3.46
N LEU A 141 1.15 -21.64 4.75
CA LEU A 141 2.42 -21.50 5.45
C LEU A 141 2.59 -22.66 6.45
N PRO A 142 3.11 -23.82 6.01
CA PRO A 142 3.35 -24.94 6.90
C PRO A 142 4.45 -24.63 7.92
N LYS A 143 4.52 -25.43 8.98
CA LYS A 143 5.53 -25.35 10.05
C LYS A 143 6.95 -25.81 9.61
N THR A 144 7.25 -25.82 8.31
CA THR A 144 8.53 -26.28 7.76
C THR A 144 9.40 -25.10 7.31
N ARG A 145 10.66 -25.37 6.96
CA ARG A 145 11.52 -24.35 6.35
C ARG A 145 11.00 -24.04 4.94
N LEU A 146 10.69 -22.77 4.70
CA LEU A 146 10.19 -22.28 3.41
C LEU A 146 11.32 -21.57 2.63
N THR A 147 11.37 -21.75 1.32
CA THR A 147 12.29 -21.03 0.44
C THR A 147 11.75 -19.63 0.14
N LEU A 148 12.62 -18.71 -0.32
CA LEU A 148 12.17 -17.37 -0.69
C LEU A 148 11.28 -17.40 -1.94
N GLU A 149 11.52 -18.34 -2.84
CA GLU A 149 10.74 -18.61 -4.05
C GLU A 149 9.30 -18.98 -3.69
N PHE A 150 9.11 -19.96 -2.79
CA PHE A 150 7.78 -20.34 -2.31
C PHE A 150 7.03 -19.17 -1.66
N LEU A 151 7.76 -18.31 -0.94
CA LEU A 151 7.16 -17.12 -0.32
C LEU A 151 6.78 -16.04 -1.34
N ARG A 152 7.41 -16.00 -2.53
CA ARG A 152 7.01 -15.09 -3.62
C ARG A 152 5.65 -15.47 -4.21
N ASP A 153 5.27 -16.74 -4.18
CA ASP A 153 3.93 -17.19 -4.61
C ASP A 153 2.83 -16.83 -3.59
N HIS A 154 3.22 -16.48 -2.35
CA HIS A 154 2.30 -16.21 -1.23
C HIS A 154 2.50 -14.80 -0.66
N LEU A 155 2.57 -13.78 -1.52
CA LEU A 155 2.86 -12.38 -1.14
C LEU A 155 1.98 -11.84 -0.01
N HIS A 156 0.69 -12.19 -0.03
CA HIS A 156 -0.30 -11.73 0.94
C HIS A 156 -0.12 -12.32 2.35
N LEU A 157 0.61 -13.44 2.50
CA LEU A 157 0.82 -14.12 3.79
C LEU A 157 2.28 -14.19 4.22
N ARG A 158 3.24 -14.08 3.30
CA ARG A 158 4.68 -14.26 3.60
C ARG A 158 5.20 -13.36 4.71
N SER A 159 4.59 -12.19 4.93
CA SER A 159 4.92 -11.25 6.02
C SER A 159 4.79 -11.87 7.41
N ARG A 160 4.03 -12.95 7.56
CA ARG A 160 3.88 -13.70 8.83
C ARG A 160 5.06 -14.62 9.13
N THR A 161 6.01 -14.77 8.22
CA THR A 161 7.23 -15.56 8.42
C THR A 161 8.33 -14.75 9.11
N ASN A 162 9.27 -15.43 9.76
CA ASN A 162 10.31 -14.76 10.55
C ASN A 162 11.24 -13.92 9.66
N THR A 163 11.65 -14.46 8.51
CA THR A 163 12.54 -13.78 7.56
C THR A 163 11.89 -12.53 6.98
N ILE A 164 10.67 -12.62 6.44
CA ILE A 164 10.05 -11.47 5.78
C ILE A 164 9.62 -10.40 6.78
N SER A 165 9.12 -10.78 7.97
CA SER A 165 8.83 -9.79 9.02
C SER A 165 10.10 -9.08 9.52
N ALA A 166 11.23 -9.78 9.61
CA ALA A 166 12.51 -9.15 9.94
C ALA A 166 12.95 -8.15 8.88
N VAL A 167 12.87 -8.53 7.60
CA VAL A 167 13.15 -7.61 6.47
C VAL A 167 12.24 -6.38 6.52
N ALA A 168 10.94 -6.55 6.81
CA ALA A 168 10.01 -5.43 6.93
C ALA A 168 10.38 -4.48 8.08
N ARG A 169 10.74 -5.00 9.25
CA ARG A 169 11.19 -4.18 10.40
C ARG A 169 12.49 -3.44 10.10
N ILE A 170 13.45 -4.10 9.45
CA ILE A 170 14.71 -3.47 9.04
C ILE A 170 14.45 -2.35 8.03
N ARG A 171 13.62 -2.59 7.01
CA ARG A 171 13.24 -1.56 6.03
C ARG A 171 12.56 -0.35 6.67
N ASN A 172 11.67 -0.59 7.64
CA ASN A 172 11.06 0.49 8.42
C ASN A 172 12.12 1.31 9.18
N ALA A 173 13.05 0.65 9.86
CA ALA A 173 14.12 1.33 10.61
C ALA A 173 15.04 2.13 9.69
N LEU A 174 15.41 1.57 8.53
CA LEU A 174 16.21 2.27 7.52
C LEU A 174 15.48 3.51 6.99
N ALA A 175 14.20 3.39 6.61
CA ALA A 175 13.42 4.52 6.12
C ALA A 175 13.30 5.64 7.18
N PHE A 176 13.05 5.27 8.44
CA PHE A 176 13.02 6.24 9.55
C PHE A 176 14.38 6.91 9.77
N ALA A 177 15.47 6.14 9.73
CA ALA A 177 16.82 6.68 9.88
C ALA A 177 17.19 7.62 8.73
N THR A 178 16.85 7.27 7.48
CA THR A 178 17.04 8.13 6.31
C THR A 178 16.30 9.46 6.47
N HIS A 179 15.02 9.42 6.86
CA HIS A 179 14.26 10.64 7.10
C HIS A 179 14.85 11.47 8.25
N SER A 180 15.24 10.82 9.35
CA SER A 180 15.82 11.51 10.51
C SER A 180 17.14 12.20 10.12
N PHE A 181 18.03 11.49 9.44
CA PHE A 181 19.29 12.05 8.93
C PHE A 181 19.07 13.31 8.10
N PHE A 182 18.20 13.27 7.09
CA PHE A 182 17.97 14.43 6.25
C PHE A 182 17.35 15.60 7.02
N GLN A 183 16.35 15.33 7.87
CA GLN A 183 15.68 16.37 8.65
C GLN A 183 16.61 17.01 9.70
N GLU A 184 17.43 16.21 10.37
CA GLU A 184 18.43 16.68 11.35
C GLU A 184 19.53 17.53 10.68
N ASN A 185 19.80 17.29 9.39
CA ASN A 185 20.75 18.05 8.57
C ASN A 185 20.09 19.17 7.74
N GLY A 186 18.84 19.54 8.05
CA GLY A 186 18.18 20.71 7.46
C GLY A 186 17.70 20.54 6.02
N PHE A 187 17.57 19.30 5.53
CA PHE A 187 16.96 19.03 4.23
C PHE A 187 15.44 19.02 4.32
N LEU A 188 14.77 19.50 3.27
CA LEU A 188 13.32 19.39 3.13
C LEU A 188 12.93 18.17 2.30
N TYR A 189 11.97 17.40 2.81
CA TYR A 189 11.35 16.32 2.06
C TYR A 189 10.40 16.90 1.01
N VAL A 190 10.66 16.64 -0.27
CA VAL A 190 9.82 17.10 -1.38
C VAL A 190 9.21 15.92 -2.13
N HIS A 191 7.93 16.01 -2.43
CA HIS A 191 7.23 15.01 -3.23
C HIS A 191 7.34 15.38 -4.71
N THR A 192 8.12 14.60 -5.47
CA THR A 192 8.24 14.76 -6.92
C THR A 192 7.09 14.03 -7.65
N PRO A 193 6.63 14.55 -8.81
CA PRO A 193 5.60 13.89 -9.61
C PRO A 193 6.04 12.49 -10.07
N ILE A 194 5.15 11.51 -9.93
CA ILE A 194 5.39 10.14 -10.44
C ILE A 194 5.05 10.03 -11.92
N VAL A 195 3.97 10.69 -12.36
CA VAL A 195 3.61 10.76 -13.77
C VAL A 195 4.33 11.94 -14.40
N THR A 196 5.08 11.67 -15.46
CA THR A 196 5.89 12.67 -16.18
C THR A 196 5.54 12.68 -17.66
N THR A 197 5.64 13.85 -18.29
CA THR A 197 5.59 14.00 -19.75
C THR A 197 6.96 14.32 -20.33
N SER A 198 7.99 14.29 -19.47
CA SER A 198 9.38 14.57 -19.79
C SER A 198 10.19 13.30 -19.64
N ASP A 199 11.01 13.01 -20.64
CA ASP A 199 12.07 12.02 -20.53
C ASP A 199 13.26 12.68 -19.82
N CYS A 200 13.54 12.24 -18.59
CA CYS A 200 14.55 12.87 -17.73
C CYS A 200 15.96 12.32 -17.97
N GLU A 201 16.09 11.12 -18.52
CA GLU A 201 17.39 10.42 -18.68
C GLU A 201 17.73 10.11 -20.15
N GLY A 202 16.80 10.28 -21.08
CA GLY A 202 17.05 10.26 -22.53
C GLY A 202 17.47 8.90 -23.11
N ALA A 203 17.42 7.82 -22.31
CA ALA A 203 17.98 6.52 -22.70
C ALA A 203 17.26 5.28 -22.12
N GLY A 204 16.28 5.45 -21.22
CA GLY A 204 15.60 4.34 -20.54
C GLY A 204 14.23 4.00 -21.16
N GLU A 205 13.91 2.71 -21.24
CA GLU A 205 12.53 2.29 -21.52
C GLU A 205 11.64 2.70 -20.32
N MET A 206 10.62 3.52 -20.57
CA MET A 206 9.67 4.00 -19.56
C MET A 206 8.30 3.32 -19.72
N PHE A 207 7.59 3.10 -18.60
CA PHE A 207 6.22 2.64 -18.66
C PHE A 207 5.30 3.77 -19.10
N GLN A 208 4.59 3.59 -20.20
CA GLN A 208 3.59 4.53 -20.66
C GLN A 208 2.32 4.45 -19.81
N VAL A 209 1.77 5.62 -19.47
CA VAL A 209 0.48 5.77 -18.78
C VAL A 209 -0.52 6.34 -19.78
N THR A 210 -1.62 5.62 -20.03
CA THR A 210 -2.64 6.01 -21.03
C THR A 210 -4.03 5.53 -20.64
N THR A 211 -5.06 6.29 -20.99
CA THR A 211 -6.46 5.86 -20.89
C THR A 211 -7.02 5.36 -22.22
N LEU A 212 -6.33 5.62 -23.33
CA LEU A 212 -6.80 5.38 -24.70
C LEU A 212 -7.22 3.93 -24.96
N ILE A 213 -6.49 2.94 -24.41
CA ILE A 213 -6.84 1.52 -24.60
C ILE A 213 -8.21 1.22 -23.99
N SER A 214 -8.41 1.61 -22.73
CA SER A 214 -9.67 1.38 -22.02
C SER A 214 -10.84 2.15 -22.64
N GLU A 215 -10.58 3.34 -23.17
CA GLU A 215 -11.57 4.16 -23.85
C GLU A 215 -11.95 3.59 -25.21
N ALA A 216 -10.97 3.10 -25.98
CA ALA A 216 -11.21 2.39 -27.23
C ALA A 216 -12.07 1.13 -27.02
N GLU A 217 -11.76 0.31 -26.01
CA GLU A 217 -12.57 -0.88 -25.67
C GLU A 217 -14.01 -0.52 -25.25
N LYS A 218 -14.18 0.56 -24.48
CA LYS A 218 -15.52 1.05 -24.09
C LYS A 218 -16.32 1.52 -25.29
N LEU A 219 -15.67 2.29 -26.18
CA LEU A 219 -16.30 2.79 -27.39
C LEU A 219 -16.68 1.64 -28.33
N GLU A 220 -15.81 0.64 -28.50
CA GLU A 220 -16.11 -0.54 -29.32
C GLU A 220 -17.34 -1.30 -28.79
N LYS A 221 -17.41 -1.52 -27.47
CA LYS A 221 -18.59 -2.14 -26.83
C LYS A 221 -19.86 -1.30 -27.04
N ASP A 222 -19.76 0.03 -26.89
CA ASP A 222 -20.90 0.91 -27.16
C ASP A 222 -21.35 0.81 -28.62
N LEU A 223 -20.44 0.88 -29.58
CA LEU A 223 -20.74 0.81 -31.02
C LEU A 223 -21.33 -0.53 -31.45
N ILE A 224 -20.99 -1.64 -30.78
CA ILE A 224 -21.65 -2.94 -30.99
C ILE A 224 -23.10 -2.90 -30.50
N SER A 225 -23.34 -2.34 -29.31
CA SER A 225 -24.69 -2.26 -28.72
C SER A 225 -25.57 -1.22 -29.40
N ASN A 226 -24.95 -0.17 -29.93
CA ASN A 226 -25.57 1.00 -30.52
C ASN A 226 -24.80 1.32 -31.82
N PRO A 227 -25.17 0.76 -32.98
CA PRO A 227 -24.42 1.00 -34.21
C PRO A 227 -24.40 2.49 -34.62
N PRO A 228 -23.39 2.95 -35.37
CA PRO A 228 -23.43 4.26 -36.01
C PRO A 228 -24.66 4.40 -36.91
N PRO A 229 -25.26 5.60 -37.01
CA PRO A 229 -26.38 5.84 -37.92
C PRO A 229 -25.92 5.68 -39.37
N SER A 230 -26.81 5.16 -40.22
CA SER A 230 -26.57 5.08 -41.66
C SER A 230 -26.61 6.46 -42.32
N GLU A 231 -26.07 6.57 -43.54
CA GLU A 231 -26.20 7.81 -44.34
C GLU A 231 -27.67 8.20 -44.53
N ALA A 232 -28.55 7.21 -44.71
CA ALA A 232 -30.00 7.43 -44.83
C ALA A 232 -30.62 7.98 -43.53
N ASP A 233 -30.17 7.53 -42.36
CA ASP A 233 -30.65 8.06 -41.07
C ASP A 233 -30.26 9.54 -40.88
N ILE A 234 -29.05 9.90 -41.30
CA ILE A 234 -28.56 11.29 -41.26
C ILE A 234 -29.31 12.16 -42.28
N GLU A 235 -29.53 11.65 -43.49
CA GLU A 235 -30.30 12.34 -44.53
C GLU A 235 -31.75 12.57 -44.08
N ALA A 236 -32.41 11.54 -43.54
CA ALA A 236 -33.77 11.65 -43.00
C ALA A 236 -33.86 12.68 -41.86
N ALA A 237 -32.89 12.68 -40.94
CA ALA A 237 -32.83 13.67 -39.86
C ALA A 237 -32.57 15.10 -40.39
N THR A 238 -31.79 15.22 -41.47
CA THR A 238 -31.51 16.50 -42.14
C THR A 238 -32.76 17.06 -42.81
N VAL A 239 -33.48 16.22 -43.57
CA VAL A 239 -34.77 16.59 -44.19
C VAL A 239 -35.78 16.99 -43.12
N PHE A 240 -35.91 16.20 -42.05
CA PHE A 240 -36.82 16.51 -40.95
C PHE A 240 -36.51 17.85 -40.27
N ALA A 241 -35.24 18.14 -39.98
CA ALA A 241 -34.84 19.43 -39.42
C ALA A 241 -35.15 20.61 -40.38
N SER A 242 -35.00 20.39 -41.69
CA SER A 242 -35.35 21.36 -42.73
C SER A 242 -36.86 21.62 -42.77
N GLU A 243 -37.69 20.56 -42.79
CA GLU A 243 -39.16 20.65 -42.77
C GLU A 243 -39.68 21.40 -41.53
N LYS A 244 -39.12 21.14 -40.34
CA LYS A 244 -39.46 21.91 -39.14
C LYS A 244 -39.04 23.37 -39.25
N GLY A 245 -37.92 23.64 -39.91
CA GLY A 245 -37.46 24.99 -40.23
C GLY A 245 -38.45 25.75 -41.11
N GLU A 246 -38.94 25.09 -42.17
CA GLU A 246 -39.97 25.62 -43.06
C GLU A 246 -41.31 25.83 -42.34
N ALA A 247 -41.72 24.89 -41.47
CA ALA A 247 -42.94 25.03 -40.68
C ALA A 247 -42.90 26.26 -39.77
N VAL A 248 -41.77 26.51 -39.09
CA VAL A 248 -41.57 27.73 -38.29
C VAL A 248 -41.64 28.99 -39.16
N LYS A 249 -41.03 28.96 -40.36
CA LYS A 249 -41.09 30.08 -41.31
C LYS A 249 -42.52 30.36 -41.77
N ASN A 250 -43.27 29.33 -42.11
CA ASN A 250 -44.66 29.43 -42.56
C ASN A 250 -45.59 29.94 -41.46
N LEU A 251 -45.44 29.48 -40.20
CA LEU A 251 -46.20 30.00 -39.07
C LEU A 251 -45.92 31.47 -38.76
N LYS A 252 -44.65 31.91 -38.92
CA LYS A 252 -44.28 33.33 -38.81
C LYS A 252 -44.90 34.18 -39.92
N LEU A 253 -44.90 33.68 -41.16
CA LEU A 253 -45.53 34.36 -42.31
C LEU A 253 -47.05 34.45 -42.17
N ALA A 254 -47.69 33.39 -41.65
CA ALA A 254 -49.13 33.33 -41.41
C ALA A 254 -49.59 34.14 -40.17
N LYS A 255 -48.68 34.80 -39.45
CA LYS A 255 -48.96 35.52 -38.18
C LYS A 255 -49.71 34.65 -37.16
N ALA A 256 -49.33 33.38 -37.04
CA ALA A 256 -49.88 32.47 -36.05
C ALA A 256 -49.64 32.95 -34.61
N SER A 257 -50.31 32.33 -33.64
CA SER A 257 -50.19 32.76 -32.24
C SER A 257 -48.76 32.60 -31.73
N LYS A 258 -48.36 33.45 -30.77
CA LYS A 258 -47.03 33.38 -30.15
C LYS A 258 -46.74 31.99 -29.55
N ASN A 259 -47.76 31.32 -29.03
CA ASN A 259 -47.65 29.99 -28.45
C ASN A 259 -47.35 28.94 -29.52
N ASP A 260 -48.02 29.00 -30.68
CA ASP A 260 -47.82 28.04 -31.78
C ASP A 260 -46.43 28.18 -32.41
N ILE A 261 -45.97 29.43 -32.59
CA ILE A 261 -44.60 29.70 -33.08
C ILE A 261 -43.56 29.19 -32.07
N SER A 262 -43.78 29.42 -30.77
CA SER A 262 -42.87 28.95 -29.71
C SER A 262 -42.80 27.43 -29.67
N ALA A 263 -43.95 26.74 -29.80
CA ALA A 263 -44.00 25.28 -29.86
C ALA A 263 -43.25 24.73 -31.08
N ALA A 264 -43.45 25.32 -32.25
CA ALA A 264 -42.75 24.90 -33.48
C ALA A 264 -41.22 25.15 -33.40
N VAL A 265 -40.78 26.24 -32.77
CA VAL A 265 -39.35 26.51 -32.54
C VAL A 265 -38.73 25.48 -31.59
N ALA A 266 -39.44 25.07 -30.54
CA ALA A 266 -38.96 24.03 -29.63
C ALA A 266 -38.75 22.69 -30.37
N GLU A 267 -39.69 22.31 -31.24
CA GLU A 267 -39.57 21.11 -32.07
C GLU A 267 -38.42 21.20 -33.09
N LEU A 268 -38.21 22.37 -33.70
CA LEU A 268 -37.05 22.62 -34.57
C LEU A 268 -35.72 22.46 -33.80
N ASN A 269 -35.64 22.97 -32.58
CA ASN A 269 -34.42 22.86 -31.76
C ASN A 269 -34.13 21.41 -31.39
N LYS A 270 -35.15 20.63 -31.00
CA LYS A 270 -35.02 19.19 -30.77
C LYS A 270 -34.54 18.45 -32.02
N ALA A 271 -35.10 18.78 -33.19
CA ALA A 271 -34.70 18.17 -34.46
C ALA A 271 -33.23 18.46 -34.80
N LYS A 272 -32.77 19.70 -34.59
CA LYS A 272 -31.37 20.09 -34.77
C LYS A 272 -30.42 19.41 -33.80
N GLU A 273 -30.81 19.29 -32.53
CA GLU A 273 -30.03 18.58 -31.51
C GLU A 273 -29.90 17.09 -31.86
N ASN A 274 -30.99 16.45 -32.29
CA ASN A 274 -30.96 15.06 -32.76
C ASN A 274 -30.04 14.89 -33.97
N LEU A 275 -30.14 15.77 -34.97
CA LEU A 275 -29.25 15.76 -36.13
C LEU A 275 -27.77 15.90 -35.71
N SER A 276 -27.45 16.82 -34.80
CA SER A 276 -26.08 16.98 -34.29
C SER A 276 -25.57 15.70 -33.64
N LYS A 277 -26.39 15.06 -32.79
CA LYS A 277 -26.03 13.79 -32.13
C LYS A 277 -25.78 12.67 -33.13
N LEU A 278 -26.61 12.55 -34.17
CA LEU A 278 -26.42 11.55 -35.23
C LEU A 278 -25.14 11.80 -36.02
N VAL A 279 -24.87 13.07 -36.37
CA VAL A 279 -23.65 13.48 -37.09
C VAL A 279 -22.39 13.28 -36.25
N ASP A 280 -22.43 13.54 -34.94
CA ASP A 280 -21.26 13.30 -34.09
C ASP A 280 -21.06 11.80 -33.83
N ARG A 281 -22.15 11.04 -33.70
CA ARG A 281 -22.09 9.57 -33.60
C ARG A 281 -21.52 8.92 -34.85
N SER A 282 -21.83 9.42 -36.05
CA SER A 282 -21.31 8.85 -37.30
C SER A 282 -19.81 9.07 -37.49
N LYS A 283 -19.22 10.06 -36.79
CA LYS A 283 -17.78 10.31 -36.79
C LYS A 283 -17.01 9.39 -35.85
N LEU A 284 -17.68 8.75 -34.89
CA LEU A 284 -17.03 7.84 -33.95
C LEU A 284 -16.48 6.63 -34.69
N LYS A 285 -15.21 6.35 -34.45
CA LYS A 285 -14.51 5.20 -35.03
C LYS A 285 -14.05 4.29 -33.90
N PRO A 286 -14.21 2.96 -34.03
CA PRO A 286 -13.65 2.02 -33.07
C PRO A 286 -12.11 2.06 -33.10
N GLY A 287 -11.49 1.66 -32.00
CA GLY A 287 -10.04 1.58 -31.86
C GLY A 287 -9.39 2.85 -31.29
N ILE A 288 -8.06 2.83 -31.23
CA ILE A 288 -7.26 3.93 -30.67
C ILE A 288 -7.34 5.14 -31.62
N PRO A 289 -7.60 6.37 -31.12
CA PRO A 289 -7.68 7.55 -31.97
C PRO A 289 -6.35 7.83 -32.68
N GLN A 290 -6.43 8.20 -33.95
CA GLN A 290 -5.28 8.47 -34.81
C GLN A 290 -5.41 9.81 -35.53
N LYS A 291 -4.26 10.48 -35.70
CA LYS A 291 -4.10 11.72 -36.46
C LYS A 291 -2.80 11.62 -37.27
N ASP A 292 -2.89 11.87 -38.57
CA ASP A 292 -1.75 11.80 -39.51
C ASP A 292 -0.97 10.48 -39.46
N GLY A 293 -1.68 9.36 -39.29
CA GLY A 293 -1.10 8.01 -39.22
C GLY A 293 -0.38 7.68 -37.90
N LYS A 294 -0.45 8.55 -36.89
CA LYS A 294 0.07 8.33 -35.54
C LYS A 294 -1.05 8.32 -34.51
N ILE A 295 -0.79 7.77 -33.32
CA ILE A 295 -1.72 7.85 -32.20
C ILE A 295 -1.96 9.31 -31.83
N ASP A 296 -3.22 9.71 -31.69
CA ASP A 296 -3.61 11.06 -31.30
C ASP A 296 -3.70 11.18 -29.78
N TYR A 297 -2.56 11.46 -29.15
CA TYR A 297 -2.50 11.65 -27.70
C TYR A 297 -3.19 12.92 -27.19
N SER A 298 -3.70 13.80 -28.08
CA SER A 298 -4.50 14.96 -27.63
C SER A 298 -5.83 14.54 -27.00
N GLN A 299 -6.27 13.31 -27.27
CA GLN A 299 -7.45 12.68 -26.68
C GLN A 299 -7.14 11.81 -25.45
N ASP A 300 -5.86 11.65 -25.09
CA ASP A 300 -5.46 10.93 -23.87
C ASP A 300 -5.64 11.84 -22.64
N PHE A 301 -5.55 11.27 -21.43
CA PHE A 301 -5.86 11.96 -20.17
C PHE A 301 -5.09 13.28 -19.97
N PHE A 302 -3.80 13.32 -20.33
CA PHE A 302 -2.94 14.52 -20.20
C PHE A 302 -2.83 15.34 -21.50
N ALA A 303 -3.63 15.00 -22.52
CA ALA A 303 -3.57 15.57 -23.87
C ALA A 303 -2.17 15.51 -24.52
N ARG A 304 -1.31 14.60 -24.06
CA ARG A 304 0.02 14.25 -24.57
C ARG A 304 0.45 12.91 -23.97
N GLN A 305 1.57 12.37 -24.46
CA GLN A 305 2.16 11.16 -23.88
C GLN A 305 2.61 11.41 -22.43
N ALA A 306 2.30 10.46 -21.57
CA ALA A 306 2.69 10.45 -20.17
C ALA A 306 3.30 9.09 -19.80
N PHE A 307 4.20 9.11 -18.83
CA PHE A 307 5.02 7.97 -18.42
C PHE A 307 5.17 7.94 -16.90
N LEU A 308 5.52 6.78 -16.36
CA LEU A 308 6.01 6.66 -14.99
C LEU A 308 7.47 7.08 -14.93
N THR A 309 7.82 7.92 -13.96
CA THR A 309 9.16 8.49 -13.85
C THR A 309 10.23 7.46 -13.47
N VAL A 310 11.42 7.63 -14.04
CA VAL A 310 12.63 6.86 -13.72
C VAL A 310 13.42 7.48 -12.55
N SER A 311 13.26 8.79 -12.35
CA SER A 311 13.96 9.59 -11.34
C SER A 311 13.18 10.89 -11.06
N GLY A 312 13.28 11.41 -9.83
CA GLY A 312 12.82 12.74 -9.46
C GLY A 312 13.88 13.84 -9.58
N GLN A 313 15.08 13.54 -10.09
CA GLN A 313 16.26 14.41 -10.06
C GLN A 313 15.99 15.81 -10.63
N LEU A 314 15.47 15.89 -11.86
CA LEU A 314 15.20 17.17 -12.50
C LEU A 314 14.22 18.04 -11.70
N GLN A 315 13.27 17.42 -10.99
CA GLN A 315 12.33 18.15 -10.16
C GLN A 315 12.97 18.60 -8.85
N VAL A 316 13.80 17.77 -8.19
CA VAL A 316 14.50 18.19 -6.97
C VAL A 316 15.50 19.32 -7.22
N GLU A 317 16.13 19.40 -8.40
CA GLU A 317 16.97 20.55 -8.80
C GLU A 317 16.22 21.89 -8.76
N THR A 318 14.97 21.90 -9.25
CA THR A 318 14.14 23.11 -9.21
C THR A 318 13.79 23.53 -7.78
N TYR A 319 13.60 22.56 -6.88
CA TYR A 319 13.34 22.84 -5.48
C TYR A 319 14.61 23.29 -4.76
N ALA A 320 15.77 22.67 -5.01
CA ALA A 320 17.04 23.07 -4.41
C ALA A 320 17.35 24.55 -4.70
N CYS A 321 17.06 25.04 -5.92
CA CYS A 321 17.17 26.45 -6.27
C CYS A 321 16.30 27.40 -5.42
N ALA A 322 15.21 26.90 -4.82
CA ALA A 322 14.26 27.71 -4.05
C ALA A 322 14.40 27.53 -2.53
N VAL A 323 14.77 26.34 -2.07
CA VAL A 323 14.78 25.97 -0.64
C VAL A 323 16.08 25.30 -0.18
N SER A 324 17.16 25.49 -0.93
CA SER A 324 18.52 25.02 -0.65
C SER A 324 18.69 23.50 -0.70
N ASN A 325 18.34 22.79 0.37
CA ASN A 325 18.67 21.37 0.55
C ASN A 325 17.39 20.56 0.55
N VAL A 326 17.25 19.64 -0.40
CA VAL A 326 16.04 18.84 -0.55
C VAL A 326 16.35 17.38 -0.78
N TYR A 327 15.39 16.52 -0.51
CA TYR A 327 15.43 15.14 -0.95
C TYR A 327 14.04 14.66 -1.32
N THR A 328 13.95 13.77 -2.30
CA THR A 328 12.77 12.95 -2.52
C THR A 328 13.03 11.53 -2.03
N PHE A 329 11.96 10.86 -1.64
CA PHE A 329 11.92 9.47 -1.24
C PHE A 329 10.59 8.94 -1.76
N GLY A 330 10.64 8.25 -2.91
CA GLY A 330 9.46 7.86 -3.65
C GLY A 330 9.71 6.68 -4.59
N PRO A 331 8.63 6.13 -5.17
CA PRO A 331 8.74 5.05 -6.14
C PRO A 331 9.24 5.57 -7.50
N THR A 332 10.07 4.76 -8.15
CA THR A 332 10.58 4.95 -9.50
C THR A 332 10.44 3.66 -10.29
N PHE A 333 10.38 3.79 -11.61
CA PHE A 333 10.02 2.68 -12.49
C PHE A 333 11.02 2.53 -13.63
N ARG A 334 11.33 1.29 -14.02
CA ARG A 334 12.15 0.97 -15.20
C ARG A 334 11.47 -0.10 -16.02
N ALA A 335 11.22 0.17 -17.30
CA ALA A 335 10.52 -0.76 -18.18
C ALA A 335 11.45 -1.73 -18.93
N GLU A 336 12.76 -1.69 -18.64
CA GLU A 336 13.74 -2.60 -19.21
C GLU A 336 13.31 -4.07 -19.02
N HIS A 337 13.35 -4.85 -20.10
CA HIS A 337 13.04 -6.27 -20.06
C HIS A 337 14.17 -7.10 -19.43
N SER A 338 14.37 -6.96 -18.12
CA SER A 338 15.47 -7.57 -17.37
C SER A 338 14.99 -8.48 -16.23
N HIS A 339 15.25 -9.78 -16.37
CA HIS A 339 14.86 -10.80 -15.39
C HIS A 339 16.06 -11.31 -14.58
N THR A 340 16.62 -10.46 -13.73
CA THR A 340 17.74 -10.81 -12.83
C THR A 340 17.31 -10.83 -11.37
N SER A 341 18.15 -11.38 -10.49
CA SER A 341 17.90 -11.38 -9.04
C SER A 341 18.02 -10.01 -8.38
N ARG A 342 18.47 -8.98 -9.12
CA ARG A 342 18.77 -7.63 -8.61
C ARG A 342 17.92 -6.53 -9.25
N HIS A 343 17.21 -6.81 -10.33
CA HIS A 343 16.39 -5.82 -11.02
C HIS A 343 14.92 -5.93 -10.63
N LEU A 344 14.28 -4.78 -10.46
CA LEU A 344 12.85 -4.64 -10.24
C LEU A 344 12.33 -3.56 -11.20
N ALA A 345 11.13 -3.77 -11.74
CA ALA A 345 10.45 -2.78 -12.56
C ALA A 345 9.91 -1.60 -11.74
N GLU A 346 9.66 -1.82 -10.44
CA GLU A 346 9.25 -0.83 -9.46
C GLU A 346 10.16 -0.96 -8.23
N PHE A 347 10.77 0.15 -7.83
CA PHE A 347 11.60 0.24 -6.63
C PHE A 347 11.51 1.65 -6.04
N TRP A 348 12.11 1.86 -4.88
CA TRP A 348 12.09 3.14 -4.20
C TRP A 348 13.48 3.77 -4.26
N MET A 349 13.52 5.05 -4.62
CA MET A 349 14.73 5.86 -4.68
C MET A 349 14.71 6.91 -3.59
N VAL A 350 15.90 7.25 -3.11
CA VAL A 350 16.16 8.39 -2.24
C VAL A 350 17.14 9.28 -2.98
N GLU A 351 16.71 10.49 -3.33
CA GLU A 351 17.46 11.38 -4.22
C GLU A 351 17.59 12.75 -3.55
N PRO A 352 18.74 13.03 -2.90
CA PRO A 352 19.04 14.33 -2.34
C PRO A 352 19.60 15.28 -3.40
N GLU A 353 19.35 16.57 -3.22
CA GLU A 353 19.90 17.66 -4.04
C GLU A 353 20.25 18.84 -3.12
N ILE A 354 21.43 19.43 -3.32
CA ILE A 354 22.01 20.44 -2.41
C ILE A 354 22.44 21.65 -3.24
N ALA A 355 21.80 22.80 -3.00
CA ALA A 355 22.23 24.04 -3.62
C ALA A 355 23.66 24.41 -3.18
N PHE A 356 24.46 24.92 -4.13
CA PHE A 356 25.84 25.38 -3.90
C PHE A 356 26.85 24.30 -3.45
N ALA A 357 26.52 23.01 -3.58
CA ALA A 357 27.46 21.92 -3.33
C ALA A 357 28.28 21.57 -4.57
N ASP A 358 29.57 21.26 -4.37
CA ASP A 358 30.41 20.63 -5.38
C ASP A 358 30.51 19.11 -5.19
N LEU A 359 31.26 18.43 -6.07
CA LEU A 359 31.44 16.98 -6.01
C LEU A 359 32.13 16.49 -4.73
N GLN A 360 32.99 17.30 -4.11
CA GLN A 360 33.66 16.93 -2.86
C GLN A 360 32.65 16.97 -1.71
N ASN A 361 31.81 18.01 -1.67
CA ASN A 361 30.75 18.12 -0.68
C ASN A 361 29.75 16.96 -0.75
N LEU A 362 29.40 16.52 -1.97
CA LEU A 362 28.53 15.36 -2.19
C LEU A 362 29.19 14.05 -1.73
N GLY A 363 30.49 13.88 -1.99
CA GLY A 363 31.25 12.71 -1.56
C GLY A 363 31.33 12.56 -0.04
N ASP A 364 31.57 13.67 0.67
CA ASP A 364 31.64 13.70 2.13
C ASP A 364 30.26 13.42 2.76
N GLY A 365 29.19 13.99 2.19
CA GLY A 365 27.82 13.75 2.65
C GLY A 365 27.28 12.34 2.36
N ALA A 366 27.82 11.63 1.36
CA ALA A 366 27.49 10.23 1.09
C ALA A 366 28.29 9.24 1.96
N ALA A 367 29.40 9.68 2.56
CA ALA A 367 30.28 8.87 3.39
C ALA A 367 30.02 9.01 4.90
N SER A 368 29.36 10.08 5.33
CA SER A 368 28.89 10.35 6.70
C SER A 368 27.54 9.70 6.98
#